data_AF-A0A5Q4BVQ8-F1
#
_entry.id   AF-A0A5Q4BVQ8-F1
#
_cell.length_a   1.000
_cell.length_b   1.000
_cell.length_c   1.000
_cell.angle_alpha   90.00
_cell.angle_beta   90.00
_cell.angle_gamma   90.00
#
_symmetry.space_group_name_H-M   'P 1'
#
loop_
_entity.id
_entity.type
_entity.pdbx_description
1 polymer ?
#
loop_
_entity_poly.entity_id
_entity_poly.type
_entity_poly.pdbx_seq_one_letter_code
_entity_poly.pdbx_strand_id
1 'polypeptide(L)'
;MTMEMPSTPDYYEDLQLGQHATAQEIRQAYRFLALKHHPDKLAPGQAVDAEEFRKIQEAYETLRDEASREVYDTIYDLVREEWEQYREWEQYREWQQRECPFEKERRLRAEERRRAAEESRRQHEEWRENYKANEKEFRAAEEERAWQRAQQERAEDEEQAFEARRCRQNMECDEWRDEVERVLKRLQEEVAELRARSECCR
;
A
#
# COMPACT_ATOMS: atom_id res chain seq x y z
N MET A 1 40.19 -4.64 -17.77
CA MET A 1 41.31 -3.69 -17.78
C MET A 1 41.12 -2.80 -16.56
N THR A 2 41.79 -3.11 -15.47
CA THR A 2 41.77 -2.32 -14.23
C THR A 2 43.00 -1.43 -14.27
N MET A 3 42.82 -0.11 -14.28
CA MET A 3 43.93 0.82 -14.04
C MET A 3 44.05 1.02 -12.55
N GLU A 4 45.27 0.87 -12.04
CA GLU A 4 45.61 1.11 -10.64
C GLU A 4 46.03 2.58 -10.48
N MET A 5 45.86 3.12 -9.28
CA MET A 5 46.26 4.49 -8.95
C MET A 5 47.78 4.66 -9.15
N PRO A 6 48.25 5.78 -9.73
CA PRO A 6 49.68 6.02 -9.91
C PRO A 6 50.41 5.96 -8.56
N SER A 7 51.59 5.34 -8.54
CA SER A 7 52.36 5.18 -7.31
C SER A 7 53.10 6.46 -6.88
N THR A 8 53.41 7.35 -7.83
CA THR A 8 54.11 8.60 -7.59
C THR A 8 53.11 9.76 -7.47
N PRO A 9 53.12 10.54 -6.39
CA PRO A 9 52.25 11.70 -6.26
C PRO A 9 52.60 12.80 -7.27
N ASP A 10 51.59 13.57 -7.70
CA ASP A 10 51.81 14.81 -8.45
C ASP A 10 51.96 15.98 -7.48
N TYR A 11 53.20 16.28 -7.09
CA TYR A 11 53.51 17.32 -6.10
C TYR A 11 53.16 18.74 -6.58
N TYR A 12 53.12 18.97 -7.89
CA TYR A 12 52.72 20.27 -8.44
C TYR A 12 51.20 20.43 -8.40
N GLU A 13 50.44 19.42 -8.80
CA GLU A 13 48.98 19.41 -8.70
C GLU A 13 48.51 19.43 -7.23
N ASP A 14 49.18 18.71 -6.33
CA ASP A 14 48.89 18.72 -4.87
C ASP A 14 49.01 20.14 -4.28
N LEU A 15 49.97 20.93 -4.76
CA LEU A 15 50.13 22.35 -4.40
C LEU A 15 49.30 23.30 -5.29
N GLN A 16 48.55 22.80 -6.27
CA GLN A 16 47.77 23.56 -7.24
C GLN A 16 48.60 24.56 -8.05
N LEU A 17 49.80 24.14 -8.45
CA LEU A 17 50.78 24.93 -9.19
C LEU A 17 51.13 24.26 -10.52
N GLY A 18 51.53 25.08 -11.49
CA GLY A 18 52.14 24.55 -12.71
C GLY A 18 53.62 24.22 -12.50
N GLN A 19 54.16 23.34 -13.36
CA GLN A 19 55.58 22.92 -13.34
C GLN A 19 56.58 24.09 -13.33
N HIS A 20 56.20 25.22 -13.94
CA HIS A 20 57.03 26.42 -14.05
C HIS A 20 56.89 27.38 -12.85
N ALA A 21 56.24 26.96 -11.76
CA ALA A 21 56.07 27.79 -10.58
C ALA A 21 57.43 28.14 -9.94
N THR A 22 57.56 29.40 -9.55
CA THR A 22 58.73 29.92 -8.85
C THR A 22 58.77 29.42 -7.40
N ALA A 23 59.97 29.41 -6.79
CA ALA A 23 60.12 29.06 -5.38
C ALA A 23 59.33 29.99 -4.44
N GLN A 24 59.02 31.23 -4.86
CA GLN A 24 58.15 32.13 -4.10
C GLN A 24 56.69 31.68 -4.13
N GLU A 25 56.19 31.26 -5.29
CA GLU A 25 54.83 30.75 -5.48
C GLU A 25 54.63 29.43 -4.72
N ILE A 26 55.59 28.51 -4.79
CA ILE A 26 55.57 27.24 -4.03
C ILE A 26 55.42 27.50 -2.53
N ARG A 27 56.22 28.42 -1.98
CA ARG A 27 56.12 28.80 -0.56
C ARG A 27 54.80 29.49 -0.23
N GLN A 28 54.24 30.27 -1.14
CA GLN A 28 52.97 30.95 -0.93
C GLN A 28 51.80 29.97 -0.96
N ALA A 29 51.77 29.07 -1.93
CA ALA A 29 50.77 28.02 -2.07
C ALA A 29 50.78 27.09 -0.85
N TYR A 30 51.96 26.62 -0.43
CA TYR A 30 52.10 25.81 0.80
C TYR A 30 51.53 26.54 2.01
N ARG A 31 51.89 27.82 2.25
CA ARG A 31 51.34 28.58 3.39
C ARG A 31 49.83 28.70 3.34
N PHE A 32 49.27 28.94 2.15
CA PHE A 32 47.84 29.08 1.95
C PHE A 32 47.11 27.75 2.22
N LEU A 33 47.59 26.66 1.62
CA LEU A 33 47.02 25.32 1.76
C LEU A 33 47.21 24.75 3.17
N ALA A 34 48.39 24.92 3.76
CA ALA A 34 48.65 24.52 5.15
C ALA A 34 47.72 25.23 6.13
N LEU A 35 47.40 26.52 5.92
CA LEU A 35 46.43 27.25 6.74
C LEU A 35 44.98 26.80 6.53
N LYS A 36 44.66 26.22 5.38
CA LYS A 36 43.33 25.71 5.03
C LYS A 36 43.11 24.31 5.58
N HIS A 37 44.12 23.45 5.51
CA HIS A 37 44.07 22.05 5.95
C HIS A 37 44.69 21.85 7.36
N HIS A 38 44.95 22.93 8.10
CA HIS A 38 45.57 22.85 9.43
C HIS A 38 44.65 22.16 10.46
N PRO A 39 45.15 21.20 11.26
CA PRO A 39 44.34 20.48 12.25
C PRO A 39 43.79 21.37 13.38
N ASP A 40 44.47 22.47 13.69
CA ASP A 40 44.11 23.42 14.77
C ASP A 40 42.91 24.34 14.43
N LYS A 41 42.55 24.48 13.15
CA LYS A 41 41.42 25.34 12.74
C LYS A 41 40.07 24.64 12.70
N LEU A 42 39.99 23.38 13.12
CA LEU A 42 38.78 22.57 13.02
C LEU A 42 37.92 22.65 14.29
N ALA A 43 36.61 22.80 14.08
CA ALA A 43 35.61 22.65 15.13
C ALA A 43 35.51 21.18 15.60
N PRO A 44 35.12 20.91 16.85
CA PRO A 44 34.99 19.54 17.35
C PRO A 44 33.93 18.76 16.54
N GLY A 45 34.35 17.69 15.84
CA GLY A 45 33.46 16.77 15.11
C GLY A 45 33.70 16.63 13.61
N GLN A 46 34.66 17.35 13.01
CA GLN A 46 35.04 17.14 11.61
C GLN A 46 36.20 16.15 11.48
N ALA A 47 36.07 15.20 10.55
CA ALA A 47 37.15 14.28 10.19
C ALA A 47 38.32 15.11 9.62
N VAL A 48 39.50 14.92 10.19
CA VAL A 48 40.71 15.64 9.80
C VAL A 48 41.04 15.27 8.36
N ASP A 49 41.35 16.28 7.54
CA ASP A 49 41.96 16.08 6.24
C ASP A 49 43.47 15.80 6.39
N ALA A 50 43.80 14.91 7.32
CA ALA A 50 45.17 14.62 7.75
C ALA A 50 45.98 14.01 6.61
N GLU A 51 45.29 13.33 5.69
CA GLU A 51 45.88 12.77 4.49
C GLU A 51 46.27 13.85 3.48
N GLU A 52 45.38 14.80 3.18
CA GLU A 52 45.69 15.93 2.28
C GLU A 52 46.76 16.84 2.88
N PHE A 53 46.72 17.12 4.18
CA PHE A 53 47.80 17.88 4.83
C PHE A 53 49.15 17.16 4.69
N ARG A 54 49.17 15.82 4.81
CA ARG A 54 50.39 15.03 4.61
C ARG A 54 50.89 15.12 3.17
N LYS A 55 50.01 15.03 2.17
CA LYS A 55 50.36 15.20 0.75
C LYS A 55 50.94 16.58 0.46
N ILE A 56 50.27 17.64 0.94
CA ILE A 56 50.73 19.03 0.79
C ILE A 56 52.10 19.24 1.44
N GLN A 57 52.33 18.64 2.61
CA GLN A 57 53.61 18.72 3.30
C GLN A 57 54.72 17.99 2.52
N GLU A 58 54.45 16.77 2.07
CA GLU A 58 55.38 15.95 1.27
C GLU A 58 55.75 16.65 -0.05
N ALA A 59 54.75 17.20 -0.74
CA ALA A 59 54.94 17.98 -1.97
C ALA A 59 55.84 19.21 -1.73
N TYR A 60 55.60 19.94 -0.65
CA TYR A 60 56.43 21.10 -0.31
C TYR A 60 57.86 20.70 0.06
N GLU A 61 58.06 19.60 0.79
CA GLU A 61 59.39 19.12 1.18
C GLU A 61 60.24 18.77 -0.06
N THR A 62 59.66 18.09 -1.04
CA THR A 62 60.34 17.74 -2.29
C THR A 62 60.58 18.96 -3.19
N LEU A 63 59.61 19.86 -3.32
CA LEU A 63 59.68 21.01 -4.24
C LEU A 63 60.43 22.23 -3.68
N ARG A 64 60.66 22.28 -2.36
CA ARG A 64 61.41 23.38 -1.72
C ARG A 64 62.91 23.28 -1.97
N ASP A 65 63.45 22.07 -1.99
CA ASP A 65 64.88 21.82 -2.19
C ASP A 65 65.21 21.76 -3.68
N GLU A 66 66.17 22.58 -4.14
CA GLU A 66 66.46 22.72 -5.57
C GLU A 66 66.96 21.40 -6.17
N ALA A 67 67.81 20.66 -5.45
CA ALA A 67 68.34 19.38 -5.94
C ALA A 67 67.24 18.31 -6.05
N SER A 68 66.35 18.24 -5.07
CA SER A 68 65.21 17.32 -5.08
C SER A 68 64.18 17.69 -6.15
N ARG A 69 63.95 18.99 -6.36
CA ARG A 69 63.09 19.53 -7.42
C ARG A 69 63.64 19.19 -8.80
N GLU A 70 64.92 19.41 -9.06
CA GLU A 70 65.53 19.08 -10.36
C GLU A 70 65.33 17.60 -10.72
N VAL A 71 65.53 16.69 -9.74
CA VAL A 71 65.30 15.25 -9.95
C VAL A 71 63.83 14.97 -10.26
N TYR A 72 62.90 15.59 -9.52
CA TYR A 72 61.47 15.42 -9.75
C TYR A 72 61.05 15.97 -11.13
N ASP A 73 61.55 17.15 -11.51
CA ASP A 73 61.28 17.77 -12.80
C ASP A 73 61.71 16.89 -13.97
N THR A 74 62.76 16.05 -13.82
CA THR A 74 63.17 15.11 -14.88
C THR A 74 62.17 13.97 -15.15
N ILE A 75 61.40 13.57 -14.13
CA ILE A 75 60.40 12.49 -14.22
C ILE A 75 58.97 13.02 -14.33
N TYR A 76 58.78 14.32 -14.15
CA TYR A 76 57.48 14.92 -13.99
C TYR A 76 56.56 14.77 -15.21
N ASP A 77 57.12 14.81 -16.43
CA ASP A 77 56.32 14.56 -17.65
C ASP A 77 55.70 13.15 -17.64
N LEU A 78 56.43 12.14 -17.17
CA LEU A 78 55.89 10.78 -17.03
C LEU A 78 54.83 10.70 -15.93
N VAL A 79 55.08 11.33 -14.78
CA VAL A 79 54.11 11.39 -13.67
C VAL A 79 52.80 12.03 -14.13
N ARG A 80 52.89 13.17 -14.84
CA ARG A 80 51.71 13.85 -15.38
C ARG A 80 50.92 12.94 -16.31
N GLU A 81 51.57 12.30 -17.27
CA GLU A 81 50.91 11.40 -18.23
C GLU A 81 50.20 10.24 -17.53
N GLU A 82 50.83 9.64 -16.51
CA GLU A 82 50.20 8.57 -15.71
C GLU A 82 48.95 9.05 -14.97
N TRP A 83 49.00 10.25 -14.36
CA TRP A 83 47.85 10.84 -13.67
C TRP A 83 46.74 11.28 -14.62
N GLU A 84 47.06 11.79 -15.81
CA GLU A 84 46.07 12.12 -16.84
C GLU A 84 45.31 10.86 -17.28
N GLN A 85 46.04 9.77 -17.57
CA GLN A 85 45.44 8.49 -17.93
C GLN A 85 44.54 7.94 -16.81
N TYR A 86 44.99 8.03 -15.55
CA TYR A 86 44.18 7.59 -14.41
C TYR A 86 42.89 8.43 -14.25
N ARG A 87 42.99 9.76 -14.37
CA ARG A 87 41.82 10.68 -14.31
C ARG A 87 40.83 10.41 -15.43
N GLU A 88 41.30 10.18 -16.64
CA GLU A 88 40.44 9.80 -17.78
C GLU A 88 39.77 8.44 -17.57
N TRP A 89 40.50 7.46 -17.04
CA TRP A 89 39.95 6.16 -16.71
C TRP A 89 38.88 6.24 -15.61
N GLU A 90 39.09 7.04 -14.57
CA GLU A 90 38.11 7.25 -13.51
C GLU A 90 36.83 7.87 -14.07
N GLN A 91 36.95 8.91 -14.91
CA GLN A 91 35.82 9.51 -15.62
C GLN A 91 35.08 8.49 -16.50
N TYR A 92 35.82 7.63 -17.20
CA TYR A 92 35.22 6.59 -18.03
C TYR A 92 34.52 5.52 -17.19
N ARG A 93 35.11 5.11 -16.05
CA ARG A 93 34.50 4.18 -15.09
C ARG A 93 33.21 4.74 -14.51
N GLU A 94 33.20 6.02 -14.15
CA GLU A 94 31.98 6.70 -13.70
C GLU A 94 30.93 6.75 -14.82
N TRP A 95 31.35 7.08 -16.05
CA TRP A 95 30.46 7.07 -17.21
C TRP A 95 29.82 5.70 -17.45
N GLN A 96 30.58 4.60 -17.29
CA GLN A 96 30.04 3.24 -17.38
C GLN A 96 29.05 2.90 -16.26
N GLN A 97 29.27 3.40 -15.05
CA GLN A 97 28.38 3.14 -13.90
C GLN A 97 27.13 4.01 -13.91
N ARG A 98 27.15 5.13 -14.64
CA ARG A 98 25.96 5.96 -14.82
C ARG A 98 24.94 5.18 -15.64
N GLU A 99 23.86 4.77 -14.98
CA GLU A 99 22.69 4.25 -15.69
C GLU A 99 22.25 5.26 -16.75
N CYS A 100 22.14 4.79 -18.00
CA CYS A 100 21.65 5.67 -19.04
C CYS A 100 20.20 6.07 -18.71
N PRO A 101 19.82 7.35 -18.88
CA PRO A 101 18.48 7.82 -18.53
C PRO A 101 17.36 7.00 -19.19
N PHE A 102 17.60 6.54 -20.42
CA PHE A 102 16.65 5.73 -21.20
C PHE A 102 16.38 4.36 -20.58
N GLU A 103 17.40 3.63 -20.12
CA GLU A 103 17.21 2.34 -19.46
C GLU A 103 16.53 2.48 -18.11
N LYS A 104 16.91 3.51 -17.34
CA LYS A 104 16.24 3.86 -16.09
C LYS A 104 14.75 4.14 -16.30
N GLU A 105 14.42 4.94 -17.31
CA GLU A 105 13.03 5.25 -17.67
C GLU A 105 12.27 4.00 -18.15
N ARG A 106 12.91 3.14 -18.96
CA ARG A 106 12.30 1.88 -19.43
C ARG A 106 11.97 0.94 -18.26
N ARG A 107 12.84 0.85 -17.26
CA ARG A 107 12.62 0.07 -16.02
C ARG A 107 11.43 0.63 -15.25
N LEU A 108 11.42 1.94 -15.00
CA LEU A 108 10.33 2.60 -14.27
C LEU A 108 8.97 2.38 -14.96
N ARG A 109 8.89 2.57 -16.27
CA ARG A 109 7.67 2.29 -17.05
C ARG A 109 7.26 0.82 -17.00
N ALA A 110 8.21 -0.12 -16.92
CA ALA A 110 7.90 -1.53 -16.77
C ALA A 110 7.36 -1.86 -15.37
N GLU A 111 7.89 -1.22 -14.32
CA GLU A 111 7.38 -1.34 -12.95
C GLU A 111 5.98 -0.73 -12.81
N GLU A 112 5.73 0.44 -13.40
CA GLU A 112 4.40 1.06 -13.43
C GLU A 112 3.37 0.14 -14.09
N ARG A 113 3.71 -0.46 -15.24
CA ARG A 113 2.85 -1.45 -15.90
C ARG A 113 2.58 -2.68 -15.02
N ARG A 114 3.58 -3.15 -14.28
CA ARG A 114 3.40 -4.27 -13.34
C ARG A 114 2.45 -3.91 -12.21
N ARG A 115 2.63 -2.73 -11.60
CA ARG A 115 1.74 -2.22 -10.54
C ARG A 115 0.32 -2.05 -11.05
N ALA A 116 0.13 -1.46 -12.23
CA ALA A 116 -1.18 -1.31 -12.84
C ALA A 116 -1.86 -2.66 -13.13
N ALA A 117 -1.09 -3.66 -13.57
CA ALA A 117 -1.60 -5.02 -13.80
C ALA A 117 -1.94 -5.75 -12.50
N GLU A 118 -1.18 -5.53 -11.42
CA GLU A 118 -1.50 -6.04 -10.09
C GLU A 118 -2.76 -5.39 -9.52
N GLU A 119 -2.88 -4.08 -9.64
CA GLU A 119 -4.06 -3.34 -9.23
C GLU A 119 -5.31 -3.79 -9.99
N SER A 120 -5.21 -3.93 -11.32
CA SER A 120 -6.30 -4.45 -12.15
C SER A 120 -6.71 -5.86 -11.73
N ARG A 121 -5.75 -6.73 -11.41
CA ARG A 121 -6.03 -8.09 -10.91
C ARG A 121 -6.75 -8.06 -9.57
N ARG A 122 -6.30 -7.21 -8.64
CA ARG A 122 -6.91 -7.03 -7.32
C ARG A 122 -8.35 -6.53 -7.45
N GLN A 123 -8.57 -5.50 -8.26
CA GLN A 123 -9.90 -4.96 -8.51
C GLN A 123 -10.83 -6.02 -9.14
N HIS A 124 -10.31 -6.82 -10.08
CA HIS A 124 -11.08 -7.90 -10.67
C HIS A 124 -11.42 -9.01 -9.66
N GLU A 125 -10.49 -9.36 -8.77
CA GLU A 125 -10.72 -10.33 -7.70
C GLU A 125 -11.75 -9.83 -6.69
N GLU A 126 -11.62 -8.60 -6.23
CA GLU A 126 -12.57 -7.93 -5.35
C GLU A 126 -13.97 -7.87 -5.97
N TRP A 127 -14.06 -7.51 -7.25
CA TRP A 127 -15.32 -7.53 -7.98
C TRP A 127 -15.95 -8.93 -8.00
N ARG A 128 -15.15 -9.98 -8.24
CA ARG A 128 -15.65 -11.38 -8.23
C ARG A 128 -16.16 -11.79 -6.86
N GLU A 129 -15.47 -11.41 -5.79
CA GLU A 129 -15.90 -11.74 -4.42
C GLU A 129 -17.18 -11.00 -4.06
N ASN A 130 -17.24 -9.70 -4.35
CA ASN A 130 -18.43 -8.89 -4.14
C ASN A 130 -19.63 -9.45 -4.93
N TYR A 131 -19.42 -9.83 -6.20
CA TYR A 131 -20.46 -10.46 -7.01
C TYR A 131 -20.98 -11.76 -6.37
N LYS A 132 -20.09 -12.65 -5.92
CA LYS A 132 -20.47 -13.90 -5.22
C LYS A 132 -21.17 -13.63 -3.90
N ALA A 133 -20.77 -12.60 -3.15
CA ALA A 133 -21.41 -12.21 -1.90
C ALA A 133 -22.84 -11.71 -2.17
N ASN A 134 -23.00 -10.80 -3.13
CA ASN A 134 -24.31 -10.28 -3.54
C ASN A 134 -25.24 -11.40 -4.03
N GLU A 135 -24.72 -12.39 -4.78
CA GLU A 135 -25.51 -13.53 -5.21
C GLU A 135 -26.01 -14.36 -4.02
N LYS A 136 -25.17 -14.59 -3.01
CA LYS A 136 -25.57 -15.29 -1.78
C LYS A 136 -26.59 -14.49 -0.97
N GLU A 137 -26.40 -13.18 -0.84
CA GLU A 137 -27.36 -12.30 -0.17
C GLU A 137 -28.71 -12.32 -0.87
N PHE A 138 -28.72 -12.25 -2.20
CA PHE A 138 -29.95 -12.34 -2.98
C PHE A 138 -30.68 -13.67 -2.72
N ARG A 139 -29.97 -14.80 -2.78
CA ARG A 139 -30.55 -16.12 -2.48
C ARG A 139 -31.08 -16.22 -1.05
N ALA A 140 -30.33 -15.74 -0.06
CA ALA A 140 -30.76 -15.74 1.34
C ALA A 140 -32.03 -14.89 1.55
N ALA A 141 -32.11 -13.73 0.89
CA ALA A 141 -33.31 -12.88 0.94
C ALA A 141 -34.53 -13.55 0.29
N GLU A 142 -34.34 -14.32 -0.79
CA GLU A 142 -35.42 -15.10 -1.40
C GLU A 142 -35.90 -16.23 -0.47
N GLU A 143 -34.97 -16.95 0.15
CA GLU A 143 -35.27 -18.00 1.14
C GLU A 143 -36.02 -17.42 2.35
N GLU A 144 -35.59 -16.28 2.87
CA GLU A 144 -36.26 -15.60 3.97
C GLU A 144 -37.68 -15.17 3.59
N ARG A 145 -37.88 -14.59 2.41
CA ARG A 145 -39.21 -14.24 1.90
C ARG A 145 -40.08 -15.48 1.69
N ALA A 146 -39.51 -16.59 1.25
CA ALA A 146 -40.23 -17.86 1.12
C ALA A 146 -40.65 -18.39 2.50
N TRP A 147 -39.74 -18.33 3.49
CA TRP A 147 -40.04 -18.71 4.87
C TRP A 147 -41.14 -17.84 5.47
N GLN A 148 -41.07 -16.51 5.31
CA GLN A 148 -42.10 -15.58 5.78
C GLN A 148 -43.46 -15.88 5.15
N ARG A 149 -43.50 -16.13 3.83
CA ARG A 149 -44.74 -16.53 3.14
C ARG A 149 -45.32 -17.83 3.67
N ALA A 150 -44.47 -18.85 3.88
CA ALA A 150 -44.91 -20.13 4.44
C ALA A 150 -45.38 -20.01 5.90
N GLN A 151 -44.79 -19.10 6.69
CA GLN A 151 -45.30 -18.79 8.03
C GLN A 151 -46.66 -18.12 7.97
N GLN A 152 -46.84 -17.16 7.07
CA GLN A 152 -48.12 -16.48 6.89
C GLN A 152 -49.21 -17.45 6.43
N GLU A 153 -48.93 -18.29 5.44
CA GLU A 153 -49.85 -19.33 4.96
C GLU A 153 -50.24 -20.30 6.09
N ARG A 154 -49.26 -20.76 6.89
CA ARG A 154 -49.55 -21.60 8.08
C ARG A 154 -50.45 -20.89 9.08
N ALA A 155 -50.22 -19.61 9.35
CA ALA A 155 -51.05 -18.84 10.26
C ALA A 155 -52.48 -18.66 9.72
N GLU A 156 -52.61 -18.40 8.41
CA GLU A 156 -53.90 -18.32 7.72
C GLU A 156 -54.64 -19.65 7.74
N ASP A 157 -53.94 -20.78 7.51
CA ASP A 157 -54.51 -22.14 7.59
C ASP A 157 -54.97 -22.47 9.02
N GLU A 158 -54.18 -22.10 10.04
CA GLU A 158 -54.56 -22.29 11.45
C GLU A 158 -55.78 -21.47 11.82
N GLU A 159 -55.87 -20.22 11.34
CA GLU A 159 -57.03 -19.34 11.51
C GLU A 159 -58.25 -19.91 10.82
N GLN A 160 -58.14 -20.30 9.55
CA GLN A 160 -59.22 -20.95 8.80
C GLN A 160 -59.69 -22.25 9.49
N ALA A 161 -58.75 -23.06 10.01
CA ALA A 161 -59.08 -24.25 10.78
C ALA A 161 -59.76 -23.95 12.12
N PHE A 162 -59.40 -22.84 12.76
CA PHE A 162 -60.07 -22.34 13.96
C PHE A 162 -61.49 -21.85 13.65
N GLU A 163 -61.66 -21.04 12.61
CA GLU A 163 -62.97 -20.58 12.14
C GLU A 163 -63.87 -21.74 11.71
N ALA A 164 -63.35 -22.70 10.94
CA ALA A 164 -64.11 -23.89 10.55
C ALA A 164 -64.56 -24.73 11.75
N ARG A 165 -63.73 -24.85 12.80
CA ARG A 165 -64.12 -25.49 14.07
C ARG A 165 -65.24 -24.70 14.76
N ARG A 166 -65.12 -23.38 14.82
CA ARG A 166 -66.14 -22.49 15.41
C ARG A 166 -67.47 -22.55 14.64
N CYS A 167 -67.44 -22.55 13.31
CA CYS A 167 -68.63 -22.71 12.47
C CYS A 167 -69.33 -24.04 12.71
N ARG A 168 -68.59 -25.16 12.80
CA ARG A 168 -69.17 -26.47 13.15
C ARG A 168 -69.87 -26.43 14.51
N GLN A 169 -69.22 -25.85 15.52
CA GLN A 169 -69.79 -25.74 16.85
C GLN A 169 -71.04 -24.83 16.88
N ASN A 170 -71.04 -23.73 16.12
CA ASN A 170 -72.22 -22.88 15.98
C ASN A 170 -73.36 -23.58 15.25
N MET A 171 -73.07 -24.36 14.19
CA MET A 171 -74.08 -25.17 13.50
C MET A 171 -74.72 -26.18 14.45
N GLU A 172 -73.94 -26.86 15.29
CA GLU A 172 -74.47 -27.75 16.33
C GLU A 172 -75.36 -26.99 17.34
N CYS A 173 -75.02 -25.74 17.69
CA CYS A 173 -75.87 -24.89 18.53
C CYS A 173 -77.16 -24.44 17.83
N ASP A 174 -77.12 -24.16 16.53
CA ASP A 174 -78.28 -23.74 15.74
C ASP A 174 -79.24 -24.91 15.49
N GLU A 175 -78.73 -26.11 15.19
CA GLU A 175 -79.54 -27.33 15.10
C GLU A 175 -80.25 -27.63 16.42
N TRP A 176 -79.55 -27.45 17.55
CA TRP A 176 -80.15 -27.60 18.88
C TRP A 176 -81.22 -26.53 19.16
N ARG A 177 -80.98 -25.29 18.73
CA ARG A 177 -81.96 -24.19 18.84
C ARG A 177 -83.23 -24.48 18.05
N ASP A 178 -83.09 -24.96 16.81
CA ASP A 178 -84.21 -25.32 15.94
C ASP A 178 -85.02 -26.50 16.51
N GLU A 179 -84.35 -27.47 17.14
CA GLU A 179 -85.02 -28.57 17.83
C GLU A 179 -85.82 -28.07 19.04
N VAL A 180 -85.22 -27.18 19.86
CA VAL A 180 -85.92 -26.55 20.99
C VAL A 180 -87.12 -25.74 20.51
N GLU A 181 -86.99 -24.97 19.43
CA GLU A 181 -88.11 -24.22 18.84
C GLU A 181 -89.22 -25.15 18.32
N ARG A 182 -88.86 -26.26 17.66
CA ARG A 182 -89.83 -27.27 17.21
C ARG A 182 -90.58 -27.91 18.37
N VAL A 183 -89.89 -28.26 19.46
CA VAL A 183 -90.51 -28.80 20.68
C VAL A 183 -91.39 -27.77 21.36
N LEU A 184 -90.94 -26.52 21.50
CA LEU A 184 -91.73 -25.43 22.06
C LEU A 184 -93.02 -25.19 21.27
N LYS A 185 -92.94 -25.17 19.94
CA LYS A 185 -94.10 -25.00 19.08
C LYS A 185 -95.11 -26.13 19.27
N ARG A 186 -94.65 -27.38 19.33
CA ARG A 186 -95.51 -28.54 19.62
C ARG A 186 -96.18 -28.42 21.00
N LEU A 187 -95.43 -28.05 22.03
CA LEU A 187 -95.98 -27.85 23.38
C LEU A 187 -96.98 -26.69 23.42
N GLN A 188 -96.74 -25.61 22.66
CA GLN A 188 -97.67 -24.50 22.54
C GLN A 188 -98.97 -24.92 21.85
N GLU A 189 -98.88 -25.75 20.80
CA GLU A 189 -100.04 -26.34 20.11
C GLU A 189 -100.83 -27.25 21.07
N GLU A 190 -100.16 -28.14 21.82
CA GLU A 190 -100.80 -28.98 22.83
C GLU A 190 -101.46 -28.16 23.95
N VAL A 191 -100.80 -27.11 24.44
CA VAL A 191 -101.37 -26.20 25.44
C VAL A 191 -102.55 -25.42 24.86
N ALA A 192 -102.49 -25.00 23.60
CA ALA A 192 -103.59 -24.32 22.91
C ALA A 192 -104.79 -25.27 22.73
N GLU A 193 -104.56 -26.53 22.36
CA GLU A 193 -105.60 -27.57 22.32
C GLU A 193 -106.21 -27.80 23.69
N LEU A 194 -105.39 -27.94 24.75
CA LEU A 194 -105.87 -28.12 26.11
C LEU A 194 -106.68 -26.91 26.60
N ARG A 195 -106.26 -25.69 26.26
CA ARG A 195 -107.01 -24.46 26.52
C ARG A 195 -108.35 -24.44 25.78
N ALA A 196 -108.36 -24.73 24.48
CA ALA A 196 -109.58 -24.82 23.68
C ALA A 196 -110.56 -25.89 24.23
N ARG A 197 -110.03 -27.05 24.66
CA ARG A 197 -110.82 -28.09 25.34
C ARG A 197 -111.38 -27.62 26.69
N SER A 198 -110.63 -26.81 27.44
CA SER A 198 -111.09 -26.23 28.72
C SER A 198 -112.12 -25.11 28.55
N GLU A 199 -112.03 -24.33 27.47
CA GLU A 199 -112.98 -23.26 27.13
C GLU A 199 -114.31 -23.81 26.58
N CYS A 200 -114.28 -24.96 25.90
CA CYS A 200 -115.49 -25.66 25.43
C CYS A 200 -116.28 -26.36 26.56
N CYS A 201 -115.71 -26.45 27.77
CA CYS A 201 -116.35 -27.02 28.96
C CYS A 201 -116.89 -25.96 29.95
N ARG A 202 -116.95 -24.67 29.59
CA ARG A 202 -117.67 -23.60 30.31
C ARG A 202 -118.94 -23.20 29.59
#